data_AF-A0A424HJV4-F1
#
_entry.id   AF-A0A424HJV4-F1
#
_cell.length_a   1.000
_cell.length_b   1.000
_cell.length_c   1.000
_cell.angle_alpha   90.00
_cell.angle_beta   90.00
_cell.angle_gamma   90.00
#
_symmetry.space_group_name_H-M   'P 1'
#
loop_
_entity.id
_entity.type
_entity.pdbx_description
1 polymer ?
#
loop_
_entity_poly.entity_id
_entity_poly.type
_entity_poly.pdbx_seq_one_letter_code
_entity_poly.pdbx_strand_id
1 'polypeptide(L)'
;MKGYLAPTETPGVVAVGSTYEHHFEHTDFDEDGRQKLLAIAKSILPNARFDEESIRGWAAVRVHQSPERLPVITQHSTISGLYAFTGFGSKGLTLSPAAAVRFTQRLLRASPTTPAR
;
A
#
# COMPACT_ATOMS: atom_id res chain seq x y z
N MET A 1 16.63 -12.75 -2.90
CA MET A 1 15.24 -12.26 -3.11
C MET A 1 15.04 -11.04 -2.21
N LYS A 2 14.41 -9.96 -2.70
CA LYS A 2 14.15 -8.76 -1.86
C LYS A 2 12.73 -8.86 -1.30
N GLY A 3 12.56 -8.59 -0.01
CA GLY A 3 11.28 -8.62 0.70
C GLY A 3 11.42 -8.01 2.09
N TYR A 4 10.36 -8.06 2.87
CA TYR A 4 10.31 -7.60 4.26
C TYR A 4 9.65 -8.65 5.15
N LEU A 5 9.98 -8.56 6.43
CA LEU A 5 9.31 -9.26 7.52
C LEU A 5 9.02 -8.21 8.59
N ALA A 6 7.78 -8.16 9.07
CA ALA A 6 7.36 -7.23 10.11
C ALA A 6 6.63 -7.99 11.22
N PRO A 7 6.88 -7.67 12.50
CA PRO A 7 6.09 -8.21 13.58
C PRO A 7 4.64 -7.72 13.47
N THR A 8 3.71 -8.54 13.95
CA THR A 8 2.31 -8.11 14.15
C THR A 8 2.06 -7.85 15.63
N GLU A 9 0.85 -7.40 15.96
CA GLU A 9 0.42 -7.26 17.36
C GLU A 9 0.34 -8.61 18.09
N THR A 10 0.23 -9.72 17.35
CA THR A 10 0.19 -11.07 17.93
C THR A 10 1.62 -11.63 18.07
N PRO A 11 2.06 -11.97 19.29
CA PRO A 11 3.38 -12.56 19.51
C PRO A 11 3.60 -13.82 18.68
N GLY A 12 4.78 -13.93 18.06
CA GLY A 12 5.15 -15.06 17.20
C GLY A 12 4.54 -15.02 15.79
N VAL A 13 3.63 -14.09 15.50
CA VAL A 13 3.05 -13.90 14.18
C VAL A 13 3.74 -12.74 13.46
N VAL A 14 4.18 -13.00 12.23
CA VAL A 14 4.90 -12.05 11.39
C VAL A 14 4.18 -11.89 10.05
N ALA A 15 4.13 -10.66 9.55
CA ALA A 15 3.74 -10.38 8.18
C ALA A 15 4.98 -10.47 7.28
N VAL A 16 4.88 -11.23 6.20
CA VAL A 16 5.94 -11.36 5.20
C VAL A 16 5.43 -10.84 3.89
N GLY A 17 6.21 -9.96 3.25
CA GLY A 17 5.79 -9.39 2.00
C GLY A 17 6.93 -8.87 1.13
N SER A 18 6.63 -8.43 -0.08
CA SER A 18 5.44 -8.81 -0.85
C SER A 18 5.91 -9.38 -2.18
N THR A 19 5.06 -10.18 -2.82
CA THR A 19 5.17 -10.36 -4.27
C THR A 19 4.94 -9.01 -4.96
N TYR A 20 5.41 -8.91 -6.20
CA TYR A 20 5.21 -7.72 -7.02
C TYR A 20 5.12 -8.13 -8.48
N GLU A 21 3.92 -7.99 -9.03
CA GLU A 21 3.55 -8.49 -10.34
C GLU A 21 2.93 -7.35 -11.14
N HIS A 22 3.42 -7.19 -12.38
CA HIS A 22 2.93 -6.16 -13.31
C HIS A 22 1.80 -6.66 -14.20
N HIS A 23 1.73 -7.97 -14.40
CA HIS A 23 0.70 -8.67 -15.15
C HIS A 23 0.28 -9.86 -14.29
N PHE A 24 -1.01 -10.01 -14.05
CA PHE A 24 -1.60 -11.06 -13.22
C PHE A 24 -2.94 -11.46 -13.82
N GLU A 25 -3.31 -12.73 -13.66
CA GLU A 25 -4.59 -13.28 -14.13
C GLU A 25 -5.66 -13.24 -13.05
N HIS A 26 -5.26 -13.21 -11.77
CA HIS A 26 -6.14 -13.13 -10.61
C HIS A 26 -5.56 -12.21 -9.53
N THR A 27 -6.39 -11.84 -8.56
CA THR A 27 -6.01 -11.05 -7.39
C THR A 27 -6.05 -11.87 -6.10
N ASP A 28 -6.06 -13.19 -6.21
CA ASP A 28 -6.09 -14.11 -5.09
C ASP A 28 -4.68 -14.44 -4.59
N PHE A 29 -4.59 -14.79 -3.30
CA PHE A 29 -3.38 -15.38 -2.73
C PHE A 29 -3.30 -16.86 -3.14
N ASP A 30 -2.23 -17.22 -3.83
CA ASP A 30 -2.02 -18.54 -4.43
C ASP A 30 -0.81 -19.27 -3.84
N GLU A 31 -0.62 -20.52 -4.29
CA GLU A 31 0.46 -21.37 -3.82
C GLU A 31 1.84 -20.86 -4.26
N ASP A 32 1.95 -20.29 -5.47
CA ASP A 32 3.19 -19.70 -5.96
C ASP A 32 3.62 -18.50 -5.11
N GLY A 33 2.66 -17.61 -4.80
CA GLY A 33 2.84 -16.49 -3.88
C GLY A 33 3.22 -16.97 -2.48
N ARG A 34 2.54 -18.00 -1.97
CA ARG A 34 2.88 -18.63 -0.68
C ARG A 34 4.33 -19.10 -0.64
N GLN A 35 4.78 -19.87 -1.63
CA GLN A 35 6.15 -20.39 -1.69
C GLN A 35 7.19 -19.26 -1.81
N LYS A 36 6.93 -18.25 -2.63
CA LYS A 36 7.80 -17.07 -2.78
C LYS A 36 7.95 -16.32 -1.44
N LEU A 37 6.86 -16.10 -0.72
CA LEU A 37 6.89 -15.41 0.58
C LEU A 37 7.56 -16.25 1.66
N LEU A 38 7.33 -17.55 1.69
CA LEU A 38 8.02 -18.46 2.61
C LEU A 38 9.54 -18.48 2.37
N ALA A 39 9.98 -18.45 1.11
CA ALA A 39 11.40 -18.35 0.76
C ALA A 39 12.01 -17.01 1.23
N ILE A 40 11.27 -15.89 1.12
CA ILE A 40 11.69 -14.60 1.68
C ILE A 40 11.85 -14.72 3.19
N ALA A 41 10.87 -15.27 3.89
CA ALA A 41 10.90 -15.43 5.35
C ALA A 41 12.12 -16.23 5.80
N LYS A 42 12.33 -17.41 5.19
CA LYS A 42 13.48 -18.29 5.45
C LYS A 42 14.82 -17.62 5.09
N SER A 43 14.85 -16.71 4.12
CA SER A 43 16.08 -15.95 3.80
C SER A 43 16.42 -14.87 4.84
N ILE A 44 15.40 -14.26 5.48
CA ILE A 44 15.59 -13.22 6.50
C ILE A 44 15.89 -13.83 7.87
N LEU A 45 15.19 -14.92 8.23
CA LEU A 45 15.35 -15.64 9.50
C LEU A 45 15.67 -17.13 9.24
N PRO A 46 16.90 -17.46 8.83
CA PRO A 46 17.26 -18.81 8.38
C PRO A 46 17.18 -19.89 9.47
N ASN A 47 17.28 -19.49 10.74
CA ASN A 47 17.22 -20.41 11.89
C ASN A 47 15.84 -20.47 12.55
N ALA A 48 14.86 -19.71 12.04
CA ALA A 48 13.50 -19.75 12.56
C ALA A 48 12.73 -20.96 12.02
N ARG A 49 11.83 -21.49 12.84
CA ARG A 49 10.84 -22.48 12.41
C ARG A 49 9.56 -21.73 12.07
N PHE A 50 9.05 -21.96 10.86
CA PHE A 50 7.77 -21.44 10.42
C PHE A 50 6.77 -22.60 10.39
N ASP A 51 5.62 -22.41 11.03
CA ASP A 51 4.51 -23.34 10.91
C ASP A 51 3.81 -23.10 9.56
N GLU A 52 4.09 -23.98 8.60
CA GLU A 52 3.60 -23.84 7.23
C GLU A 52 2.08 -24.05 7.10
N GLU A 53 1.44 -24.71 8.08
CA GLU A 53 -0.02 -24.92 8.13
C GLU A 53 -0.76 -23.65 8.62
N SER A 54 -0.06 -22.81 9.38
CA SER A 54 -0.59 -21.53 9.87
C SER A 54 -0.53 -20.40 8.84
N ILE A 55 0.13 -20.61 7.69
CA ILE A 55 0.31 -19.55 6.68
C ILE A 55 -1.04 -19.14 6.12
N ARG A 56 -1.36 -17.86 6.27
CA ARG A 56 -2.50 -17.18 5.64
C ARG A 56 -1.97 -15.97 4.88
N GLY A 57 -2.66 -15.60 3.81
CA GLY A 57 -2.22 -14.51 2.95
C GLY A 57 -3.39 -13.78 2.31
N TRP A 58 -3.07 -12.63 1.72
CA TRP A 58 -3.97 -11.85 0.91
C TRP A 58 -3.19 -11.24 -0.25
N ALA A 59 -3.90 -10.91 -1.31
CA ALA A 59 -3.36 -10.18 -2.44
C ALA A 59 -4.21 -8.93 -2.71
N ALA A 60 -3.58 -7.89 -3.24
CA ALA A 60 -4.22 -6.61 -3.51
C ALA A 60 -3.47 -5.85 -4.62
N VAL A 61 -4.22 -5.04 -5.38
CA VAL A 61 -3.67 -4.23 -6.46
C VAL A 61 -3.22 -2.87 -5.93
N ARG A 62 -1.99 -2.48 -6.26
CA ARG A 62 -1.44 -1.17 -5.91
C ARG A 62 -1.57 -0.22 -7.09
N VAL A 63 -2.16 0.95 -6.86
CA VAL A 63 -2.22 2.02 -7.85
C VAL A 63 -0.98 2.90 -7.70
N HIS A 64 -0.25 3.08 -8.80
CA HIS A 64 0.93 3.94 -8.87
C HIS A 64 0.82 4.87 -10.07
N GLN A 65 1.28 6.12 -9.91
CA GLN A 65 1.60 6.96 -11.06
C GLN A 65 2.96 6.52 -11.63
N SER A 66 3.00 6.28 -12.94
CA SER A 66 4.23 6.04 -13.68
C SER A 66 4.60 7.29 -14.47
N PRO A 67 5.88 7.69 -14.55
CA PRO A 67 7.07 7.10 -13.90
C PRO A 67 7.36 7.59 -12.48
N GLU A 68 6.71 8.65 -12.01
CA GLU A 68 7.14 9.43 -10.85
C GLU A 68 6.97 8.70 -9.52
N ARG A 69 6.06 7.71 -9.45
CA ARG A 69 5.71 6.95 -8.23
C ARG A 69 5.33 7.84 -7.04
N LEU A 70 4.80 9.03 -7.32
CA LEU A 70 4.25 9.97 -6.35
C LEU A 70 2.71 9.81 -6.27
N PRO A 71 2.10 10.17 -5.12
CA PRO A 71 0.64 10.24 -5.02
C PRO A 71 0.04 11.26 -6.00
N VAL A 72 -1.11 10.91 -6.57
CA VAL A 72 -1.91 11.80 -7.43
C VAL A 72 -2.98 12.46 -6.57
N ILE A 73 -2.83 13.77 -6.37
CA ILE A 73 -3.79 14.60 -5.63
C ILE A 73 -4.12 15.81 -6.50
N THR A 74 -5.26 15.76 -7.17
CA THR A 74 -5.62 16.75 -8.19
C THR A 74 -7.13 16.92 -8.31
N GLN A 75 -7.55 18.06 -8.87
CA GLN A 75 -8.93 18.28 -9.30
C GLN A 75 -9.11 17.75 -10.72
N HIS A 76 -10.28 17.19 -11.03
CA HIS A 76 -10.64 16.84 -12.40
C HIS A 76 -10.65 18.11 -13.27
N SER A 77 -10.08 18.02 -14.47
CA SER A 77 -9.86 19.19 -15.34
C SER A 77 -11.15 19.85 -15.83
N THR A 78 -12.22 19.07 -15.98
CA THR A 78 -13.50 19.55 -16.54
C THR A 78 -14.69 19.44 -15.59
N ILE A 79 -14.57 18.73 -14.46
CA ILE A 79 -15.68 18.50 -13.54
C ILE A 79 -15.38 19.25 -12.25
N SER A 80 -16.13 20.33 -12.00
CA SER A 80 -15.97 21.15 -10.81
C SER A 80 -16.30 20.35 -9.55
N GLY A 81 -15.48 20.48 -8.51
CA GLY A 81 -15.67 19.78 -7.23
C GLY A 81 -15.30 18.30 -7.22
N LEU A 82 -14.86 17.72 -8.35
CA LEU A 82 -14.36 16.34 -8.38
C LEU A 82 -12.85 16.30 -8.20
N TYR A 83 -12.37 15.45 -7.30
CA TYR A 83 -10.95 15.32 -6.97
C TYR A 83 -10.51 13.86 -6.97
N ALA A 84 -9.25 13.63 -7.35
CA ALA A 84 -8.57 12.35 -7.18
C ALA A 84 -7.60 12.43 -6.00
N PHE A 85 -7.58 11.39 -5.17
CA PHE A 85 -6.65 11.18 -4.07
C PHE A 85 -6.18 9.72 -4.10
N THR A 86 -5.17 9.43 -4.92
CA THR A 86 -4.77 8.05 -5.26
C THR A 86 -3.27 7.96 -5.58
N GLY A 87 -2.80 6.84 -6.15
CA GLY A 87 -1.43 6.70 -6.66
C GLY A 87 -0.36 6.48 -5.58
N PHE A 88 -0.75 6.19 -4.35
CA PHE A 88 0.16 6.03 -3.22
C PHE A 88 1.02 4.76 -3.27
N GLY A 89 0.65 3.79 -4.10
CA GLY A 89 1.42 2.58 -4.25
C GLY A 89 1.59 1.78 -2.95
N SER A 90 2.78 1.24 -2.74
CA SER A 90 3.15 0.53 -1.51
C SER A 90 3.43 1.43 -0.29
N LYS A 91 3.29 2.76 -0.42
CA LYS A 91 3.63 3.73 0.64
C LYS A 91 2.41 4.49 1.16
N GLY A 92 1.20 4.01 0.86
CA GLY A 92 -0.05 4.64 1.29
C GLY A 92 -0.12 4.87 2.79
N LEU A 93 0.23 3.86 3.60
CA LEU A 93 0.17 3.98 5.06
C LEU A 93 1.06 5.11 5.61
N THR A 94 2.23 5.32 5.03
CA THR A 94 3.19 6.33 5.48
C THR A 94 2.88 7.72 4.92
N LEU A 95 2.44 7.81 3.66
CA LEU A 95 2.30 9.08 2.95
C LEU A 95 0.90 9.69 3.06
N SER A 96 -0.16 8.87 3.17
CA SER A 96 -1.54 9.36 3.13
C SER A 96 -1.90 10.35 4.24
N PRO A 97 -1.40 10.25 5.50
CA PRO A 97 -1.81 11.19 6.54
C PRO A 97 -1.36 12.62 6.25
N ALA A 98 -0.07 12.80 5.91
CA ALA A 98 0.48 14.11 5.57
C ALA A 98 -0.15 14.67 4.28
N ALA A 99 -0.41 13.79 3.31
CA ALA A 99 -1.03 14.16 2.05
C ALA A 99 -2.49 14.60 2.23
N ALA A 100 -3.25 13.93 3.10
CA ALA A 100 -4.63 14.29 3.44
C ALA A 100 -4.70 15.67 4.07
N VAL A 101 -3.82 15.99 5.04
CA VAL A 101 -3.76 17.32 5.66
C VAL A 101 -3.55 18.41 4.61
N ARG A 102 -2.57 18.23 3.71
CA ARG A 102 -2.30 19.21 2.65
C ARG A 102 -3.47 19.34 1.67
N PHE A 103 -4.11 18.23 1.32
CA PHE A 103 -5.26 18.23 0.43
C PHE A 103 -6.43 19.00 1.04
N THR A 104 -6.80 18.71 2.28
CA THR A 104 -7.90 19.40 2.99
C THR A 104 -7.61 20.89 3.15
N GLN A 105 -6.38 21.29 3.47
CA GLN A 105 -5.99 22.71 3.54
C GLN A 105 -6.21 23.43 2.20
N ARG A 106 -5.92 22.76 1.08
CA ARG A 106 -6.16 23.31 -0.26
C ARG A 106 -7.65 23.46 -0.55
N LEU A 107 -8.47 22.49 -0.17
CA LEU A 107 -9.93 22.54 -0.35
C LEU A 107 -10.57 23.68 0.44
N LEU A 108 -10.17 23.88 1.70
CA LEU A 108 -10.69 24.96 2.54
C LEU A 108 -10.34 26.35 1.99
N ARG A 109 -9.13 26.53 1.44
CA ARG A 109 -8.73 27.80 0.79
C ARG A 109 -9.44 28.05 -0.55
N ALA A 110 -9.78 26.98 -1.26
CA ALA A 110 -10.48 27.07 -2.55
C ALA A 110 -11.99 27.29 -2.38
N SER A 111 -12.54 27.10 -1.18
CA SER A 111 -13.95 27.33 -0.88
C SER A 111 -14.20 28.85 -0.74
N PRO A 112 -15.10 29.47 -1.54
CA PRO A 112 -15.34 30.92 -1.51
C PRO A 112 -15.99 31.46 -0.22
N THR A 113 -16.22 30.62 0.78
CA THR A 113 -17.05 30.95 1.95
C THR A 113 -16.34 30.62 3.25
N THR A 114 -15.48 31.52 3.71
CA THR A 114 -15.33 31.80 5.15
C THR A 114 -15.01 33.29 5.30
N PRO A 115 -15.92 34.11 5.88
CA PRO A 115 -15.55 35.47 6.27
C PRO A 115 -14.48 35.36 7.37
N ALA A 116 -13.42 36.14 7.24
CA ALA A 116 -12.43 36.30 8.30
C ALA A 116 -13.15 36.66 9.61
N ARG A 117 -12.89 35.89 10.66
CA ARG A 117 -13.16 36.31 12.04
C ARG A 117 -11.87 36.82 12.65
#